data_AF-A0A0V0GUW6-F1
#
_entry.id   AF-A0A0V0GUW6-F1
#
_cell.length_a   1.000
_cell.length_b   1.000
_cell.length_c   1.000
_cell.angle_alpha   90.00
_cell.angle_beta   90.00
_cell.angle_gamma   90.00
#
_symmetry.space_group_name_H-M   'P 1'
#
loop_
_entity.id
_entity.type
_entity.pdbx_description
1 polymer ?
#
loop_
_entity_poly.entity_id
_entity_poly.type
_entity_poly.pdbx_seq_one_letter_code
_entity_poly.pdbx_strand_id
1 'polypeptide(L)'
;MASTKLVKIPTIDFSNHEELKPNTPLWESTKIQVFEALQEYGCFEAIYKVPNEIKDGMFGISKEIFEFPLETKLKNFRYNITWLCRNDSTLAIL
;
A
#
# COMPACT_ATOMS: atom_id res chain seq x y z
N MET A 1 -9.17 -23.24 21.87
CA MET A 1 -7.98 -22.37 21.99
C MET A 1 -7.41 -22.19 20.60
N ALA A 2 -7.48 -20.98 20.03
CA ALA A 2 -6.92 -20.73 18.71
C ALA A 2 -5.40 -20.65 18.81
N SER A 3 -4.70 -21.56 18.13
CA SER A 3 -3.26 -21.46 17.92
C SER A 3 -3.03 -20.40 16.85
N THR A 4 -2.65 -19.19 17.25
CA THR A 4 -2.13 -18.17 16.32
C THR A 4 -0.79 -18.66 15.79
N LYS A 5 -0.81 -19.45 14.71
CA LYS A 5 0.40 -19.68 13.91
C LYS A 5 0.84 -18.30 13.41
N LEU A 6 2.09 -17.92 13.69
CA LEU A 6 2.71 -16.77 13.04
C LEU A 6 2.78 -17.09 11.54
N VAL A 7 1.86 -16.52 10.77
CA VAL A 7 1.86 -16.63 9.31
C VAL A 7 2.98 -15.74 8.80
N LYS A 8 4.03 -16.33 8.26
CA LYS A 8 5.10 -15.59 7.59
C LYS A 8 4.64 -15.31 6.17
N ILE A 9 4.45 -14.03 5.85
CA ILE A 9 4.12 -13.58 4.49
C ILE A 9 5.32 -13.90 3.57
N PRO A 10 5.10 -14.37 2.34
CA PRO A 10 6.17 -14.59 1.37
C PRO A 10 6.93 -13.31 1.06
N THR A 11 8.26 -13.42 0.97
CA THR A 11 9.14 -12.34 0.52
C THR A 11 9.67 -12.69 -0.87
N ILE A 12 9.52 -11.78 -1.84
CA ILE A 12 9.92 -11.97 -3.25
C ILE A 12 10.95 -10.90 -3.61
N ASP A 13 12.07 -11.32 -4.22
CA ASP A 13 13.17 -10.41 -4.59
C ASP A 13 13.04 -9.89 -6.02
N PHE A 14 12.94 -8.57 -6.15
CA PHE A 14 12.88 -7.83 -7.41
C PHE A 14 14.18 -7.08 -7.72
N SER A 15 15.25 -7.28 -6.94
CA SER A 15 16.49 -6.49 -7.02
C SER A 15 17.37 -6.83 -8.24
N ASN A 16 17.19 -7.99 -8.87
CA ASN A 16 17.95 -8.40 -10.06
C ASN A 16 17.29 -7.86 -11.34
N HIS A 17 17.41 -6.55 -11.57
CA HIS A 17 16.80 -5.87 -12.73
C HIS A 17 17.36 -6.31 -14.09
N GLU A 18 18.56 -6.89 -14.13
CA GLU A 18 19.18 -7.31 -15.38
C GLU A 18 18.53 -8.57 -15.95
N GLU A 19 18.23 -9.52 -15.07
CA GLU A 19 17.60 -10.80 -15.41
C GLU A 19 16.08 -10.77 -15.26
N LEU A 20 15.52 -9.88 -14.44
CA LEU A 20 14.07 -9.76 -14.25
C LEU A 20 13.43 -8.95 -15.39
N LYS A 21 13.45 -9.53 -16.59
CA LYS A 21 12.90 -8.96 -17.82
C LYS A 21 11.95 -9.94 -18.50
N PRO A 22 10.99 -9.47 -19.32
CA PRO A 22 10.11 -10.36 -20.06
C PRO A 22 10.88 -11.44 -20.83
N ASN A 23 10.35 -12.67 -20.83
CA ASN A 23 10.91 -13.84 -21.49
C ASN A 23 12.21 -14.41 -20.87
N THR A 24 12.56 -14.04 -19.64
CA THR A 24 13.64 -14.73 -18.90
C THR A 24 13.08 -15.79 -17.94
N PRO A 25 13.88 -16.82 -17.60
CA PRO A 25 13.46 -17.81 -16.59
C PRO A 25 13.14 -17.18 -15.22
N LEU A 26 13.91 -16.16 -14.83
CA LEU A 26 13.68 -15.43 -13.57
C LEU A 26 12.32 -14.70 -13.58
N TRP A 27 11.95 -14.09 -14.71
CA TRP A 27 10.66 -13.44 -14.87
C TRP A 27 9.48 -14.41 -14.77
N GLU A 28 9.56 -15.56 -15.46
CA GLU A 28 8.51 -16.58 -15.38
C GLU A 28 8.36 -17.14 -13.97
N SER A 29 9.47 -17.46 -13.30
CA SER A 29 9.47 -17.91 -11.90
C SER A 29 8.90 -16.87 -10.95
N THR A 30 9.25 -15.59 -11.12
CA THR A 30 8.77 -14.50 -10.26
C THR A 30 7.26 -14.30 -10.42
N LYS A 31 6.72 -14.38 -11.64
CA LYS A 31 5.27 -14.31 -11.88
C LYS A 31 4.52 -15.42 -11.14
N ILE A 32 5.05 -16.65 -11.16
CA ILE A 32 4.45 -17.79 -10.46
C ILE A 32 4.42 -17.50 -8.95
N GLN A 33 5.56 -17.09 -8.37
CA GLN A 33 5.64 -16.75 -6.94
C GLN A 33 4.67 -15.64 -6.53
N VAL A 34 4.55 -14.58 -7.35
CA VAL A 34 3.60 -13.49 -7.11
C VAL A 34 2.16 -14.02 -7.14
N PHE A 35 1.82 -14.83 -8.14
CA PHE A 35 0.47 -15.37 -8.27
C PHE A 35 0.10 -16.26 -7.09
N GLU A 36 0.98 -17.19 -6.71
CA GLU A 36 0.79 -18.09 -5.57
C GLU A 36 0.63 -17.30 -4.25
N ALA A 37 1.49 -16.30 -4.03
CA ALA A 37 1.40 -15.47 -2.83
C ALA A 37 0.09 -14.67 -2.76
N LEU A 38 -0.38 -14.13 -3.89
CA LEU A 38 -1.66 -13.42 -3.95
C LEU A 38 -2.86 -14.36 -3.76
N GLN A 39 -2.79 -15.60 -4.26
CA GLN A 39 -3.86 -16.58 -4.08
C GLN A 39 -3.97 -17.08 -2.63
N GLU A 40 -2.83 -17.37 -1.99
CA GLU A 40 -2.82 -17.97 -0.65
C GLU A 40 -2.86 -16.93 0.47
N TYR A 41 -2.13 -15.82 0.32
CA TYR A 41 -1.93 -14.81 1.37
C TYR A 41 -2.60 -13.47 1.06
N GLY A 42 -2.99 -13.21 -0.19
CA GLY A 42 -3.49 -11.91 -0.64
C GLY A 42 -2.43 -10.81 -0.70
N CYS A 43 -1.18 -11.10 -0.32
CA CYS A 43 -0.07 -10.15 -0.28
C CYS A 43 1.30 -10.86 -0.24
N PHE A 44 2.36 -10.10 -0.51
CA PHE A 44 3.75 -10.50 -0.36
C PHE A 44 4.61 -9.27 -0.01
N GLU A 45 5.77 -9.51 0.60
CA GLU A 45 6.80 -8.49 0.79
C GLU A 45 7.72 -8.46 -0.43
N ALA A 46 7.99 -7.28 -0.99
CA ALA A 46 8.87 -7.13 -2.14
C ALA A 46 10.22 -6.54 -1.70
N ILE A 47 11.32 -7.22 -2.02
CA ILE A 47 12.67 -6.65 -1.91
C ILE A 47 12.96 -5.91 -3.21
N TYR A 48 13.18 -4.59 -3.12
CA TYR A 48 13.49 -3.76 -4.27
C TYR A 48 14.47 -2.65 -3.87
N LYS A 49 15.39 -2.32 -4.79
CA LYS A 49 16.36 -1.24 -4.58
C LYS A 49 15.74 0.12 -4.94
N VAL A 50 15.17 0.78 -3.94
CA VAL A 50 14.82 2.21 -4.05
C VAL A 50 16.03 3.06 -3.61
N PRO A 51 16.45 4.07 -4.40
CA PRO A 51 17.49 5.03 -4.00
C PRO A 51 17.19 5.67 -2.63
N ASN A 52 18.21 5.81 -1.80
CA ASN A 52 18.05 6.36 -0.45
C ASN A 52 17.49 7.78 -0.48
N GLU A 53 17.91 8.62 -1.43
CA GLU A 53 17.39 9.99 -1.57
C GLU A 53 15.87 10.04 -1.77
N ILE A 54 15.31 9.08 -2.50
CA ILE A 54 13.85 8.97 -2.70
C ILE A 54 13.18 8.51 -1.41
N LYS A 55 13.73 7.50 -0.74
CA LYS A 55 13.22 7.01 0.55
C LYS A 55 13.21 8.13 1.59
N ASP A 56 14.35 8.76 1.81
CA ASP A 56 14.55 9.77 2.83
C ASP A 56 13.72 11.03 2.55
N GLY A 57 13.67 11.46 1.28
CA GLY A 57 12.79 12.55 0.85
C GLY A 57 11.31 12.24 1.10
N MET A 58 10.85 11.03 0.74
CA MET A 58 9.46 10.62 0.94
C MET A 58 9.08 10.54 2.43
N PHE A 59 9.95 9.94 3.25
CA PHE A 59 9.72 9.86 4.70
C PHE A 59 9.80 11.24 5.36
N GLY A 60 10.72 12.10 4.91
CA GLY A 60 10.84 13.49 5.37
C GLY A 60 9.56 14.29 5.13
N ILE A 61 9.08 14.31 3.89
CA ILE A 61 7.83 14.99 3.52
C ILE A 61 6.64 14.42 4.31
N SER A 62 6.57 13.09 4.44
CA SER A 62 5.51 12.44 5.21
C SER A 62 5.50 12.93 6.66
N LYS A 63 6.67 13.01 7.29
CA LYS A 63 6.82 13.51 8.66
C LYS A 63 6.35 14.96 8.78
N GLU A 64 6.75 15.84 7.86
CA GLU A 64 6.31 17.23 7.84
C GLU A 64 4.78 17.34 7.78
N ILE A 65 4.13 16.56 6.90
CA ILE A 65 2.66 16.52 6.79
C ILE A 65 2.01 16.04 8.10
N PHE A 66 2.59 15.03 8.76
CA PHE A 66 2.09 14.54 10.04
C PHE A 66 2.32 15.51 11.20
N GLU A 67 3.25 16.45 11.10
CA GLU A 67 3.48 17.49 12.11
C GLU A 67 2.55 18.70 11.96
N PHE A 68 1.82 18.82 10.84
CA PHE A 68 0.91 19.94 10.62
C PHE A 68 -0.22 20.00 11.66
N PRO A 69 -0.69 21.22 12.00
CA PRO A 69 -1.89 21.39 12.82
C PRO A 69 -3.10 20.68 12.22
N LEU A 70 -4.02 20.24 13.07
CA LEU A 70 -5.25 19.57 12.65
C LEU A 70 -6.02 20.39 11.60
N GLU A 71 -6.13 21.71 11.79
CA GLU A 71 -6.81 22.59 10.84
C GLU A 71 -6.22 22.50 9.42
N THR A 72 -4.90 22.46 9.28
CA THR A 72 -4.21 22.33 7.98
C THR A 72 -4.40 20.95 7.37
N LYS A 73 -4.40 19.89 8.19
CA LYS A 73 -4.71 18.53 7.73
C LYS A 73 -6.14 18.44 7.21
N LEU A 74 -7.10 19.05 7.92
CA LEU A 74 -8.52 19.09 7.55
C LEU A 74 -8.78 19.81 6.22
N LYS A 75 -7.99 20.82 5.86
CA LYS A 75 -8.08 21.50 4.54
C LYS A 75 -7.74 20.58 3.37
N ASN A 76 -6.94 19.53 3.59
CA ASN A 76 -6.52 18.57 2.57
C ASN A 76 -7.37 17.30 2.55
N PHE A 77 -8.26 17.12 3.52
CA PHE A 77 -9.33 16.15 3.36
C PHE A 77 -10.34 16.70 2.36
N ARG A 78 -10.48 16.02 1.21
CA ARG A 78 -11.63 16.22 0.31
C ARG A 78 -12.89 15.65 0.96
N TYR A 79 -13.37 16.31 2.01
CA TYR A 79 -14.72 16.09 2.52
C TYR A 79 -15.64 17.15 1.91
N ASN A 80 -16.20 16.87 0.74
CA ASN A 80 -17.55 17.35 0.49
C ASN A 80 -18.53 16.31 1.04
N ILE A 81 -18.57 16.17 2.36
CA ILE A 81 -19.65 15.47 3.06
C ILE A 81 -20.54 16.56 3.65
N THR A 82 -21.18 17.34 2.78
CA THR A 82 -22.31 18.20 3.16
C THR A 82 -23.58 17.38 3.47
N TRP A 83 -23.52 16.04 3.39
CA TRP A 83 -24.69 15.17 3.54
C TRP A 83 -24.88 14.50 4.90
N LEU A 84 -24.00 14.70 5.90
CA LEU A 84 -24.18 14.02 7.21
C LEU A 84 -24.71 14.87 8.36
N CYS A 85 -25.00 16.16 8.15
CA CYS A 85 -25.75 16.94 9.14
C CYS A 85 -26.76 17.87 8.44
N ARG A 86 -27.75 17.28 7.76
CA ARG A 86 -29.06 17.93 7.63
C ARG A 86 -30.06 17.12 8.44
N ASN A 87 -30.16 17.48 9.71
CA ASN A 87 -31.27 17.06 10.55
C ASN A 87 -32.52 17.82 10.10
N ASP A 88 -33.05 17.45 8.95
CA ASP A 88 -34.44 17.74 8.63
C ASP A 88 -35.03 16.64 7.75
N SER A 89 -36.24 16.26 8.10
CA SER A 89 -36.85 14.98 7.81
C SER A 89 -37.32 14.90 6.35
N THR A 90 -36.50 14.41 5.41
CA THR A 90 -37.04 13.83 4.15
C THR A 90 -36.03 12.98 3.39
N LEU A 91 -36.45 11.74 3.10
CA LEU A 91 -35.81 10.72 2.28
C LEU A 91 -35.45 11.22 0.87
N ALA A 92 -34.34 10.75 0.30
CA ALA A 92 -34.38 9.74 -0.77
C ALA A 92 -32.98 9.29 -1.19
N ILE A 93 -32.87 7.97 -1.31
CA ILE A 93 -31.84 7.22 -2.02
C ILE A 93 -31.94 7.55 -3.51
N LEU A 94 -30.80 7.80 -4.16
CA LEU A 94 -30.39 7.24 -5.46
C LEU A 94 -28.86 7.25 -5.53
#